data_AF-A0A1B6MPB5-F1
#
_entry.id   AF-A0A1B6MPB5-F1
#
_cell.length_a   1.000
_cell.length_b   1.000
_cell.length_c   1.000
_cell.angle_alpha   90.00
_cell.angle_beta   90.00
_cell.angle_gamma   90.00
#
_symmetry.space_group_name_H-M   'P 1'
#
loop_
_entity.id
_entity.type
_entity.pdbx_description
1 polymer ?
#
loop_
_entity_poly.entity_id
_entity_poly.type
_entity_poly.pdbx_seq_one_letter_code
_entity_poly.pdbx_strand_id
1 'polypeptide(L)'
;MRKPFLLGFVFGGSSLLAYTIRVLYDQIAVLVFTYKEVVVGYLVLSAVISFSFCYRYGPLTDPRSINLLMWSLRIMGLLAIYISTYYEEFAIAIIILLLTLSVFPFRWTLIFYRFFTNFWGRWVTQRPPPPGLLTQYEYVMQGRSCTQKELRELRNFVNSADFHDWRKIIGLKNAQRFVEFCDGQSDLSVEEKQSHHQDFDPLMNMLTDESDADSD
;
A
#
# COMPACT_ATOMS: atom_id res chain seq x y z
N MET A 1 -40.01 35.56 -40.25
CA MET A 1 -40.82 35.72 -39.02
C MET A 1 -41.00 34.44 -38.17
N ARG A 2 -40.33 33.30 -38.45
CA ARG A 2 -40.54 32.03 -37.69
C ARG A 2 -39.68 31.85 -36.42
N LYS A 3 -38.60 32.62 -36.25
CA LYS A 3 -37.66 32.50 -35.13
C LYS A 3 -38.21 32.96 -33.74
N PRO A 4 -39.06 34.01 -33.60
CA PRO A 4 -39.55 34.42 -32.28
C PRO A 4 -40.61 33.47 -31.70
N PHE A 5 -41.41 32.81 -32.54
CA PHE A 5 -42.39 31.81 -32.11
C PHE A 5 -41.74 30.54 -31.54
N LEU A 6 -40.66 30.07 -32.17
CA LEU A 6 -39.88 28.92 -31.69
C LEU A 6 -39.22 29.22 -30.34
N LEU A 7 -38.70 30.43 -30.16
CA LEU A 7 -38.09 30.86 -28.90
C LEU A 7 -39.12 30.93 -27.77
N GLY A 8 -40.31 31.50 -28.02
CA GLY A 8 -41.41 31.54 -27.04
C GLY A 8 -41.90 30.15 -26.63
N PHE A 9 -41.98 29.21 -27.58
CA PHE A 9 -42.35 27.82 -27.30
C PHE A 9 -41.28 27.08 -26.47
N VAL A 10 -40.00 27.32 -26.74
CA VAL A 10 -38.90 26.72 -25.97
C VAL A 10 -38.88 27.25 -24.54
N PHE A 11 -39.04 28.56 -24.32
CA PHE A 11 -39.08 29.12 -22.97
C PHE A 11 -40.36 28.73 -22.20
N GLY A 12 -41.52 28.77 -22.85
CA GLY A 12 -42.78 28.35 -22.24
C GLY A 12 -42.84 26.85 -21.94
N GLY A 13 -42.37 26.02 -22.88
CA GLY A 13 -42.28 24.57 -22.73
C GLY A 13 -41.26 24.16 -21.68
N SER A 14 -40.11 24.84 -21.60
CA SER A 14 -39.09 24.59 -20.58
C SER A 14 -39.60 24.92 -19.17
N SER A 15 -40.34 26.02 -19.00
CA SER A 15 -40.92 26.39 -17.70
C SER A 15 -42.01 25.40 -17.25
N LEU A 16 -42.87 24.97 -18.16
CA LEU A 16 -43.89 23.94 -17.89
C LEU A 16 -43.25 22.59 -17.54
N LEU A 17 -42.21 22.20 -18.26
CA LEU A 17 -41.44 20.98 -18.00
C LEU A 17 -40.72 21.05 -16.65
N ALA A 18 -40.09 22.17 -16.32
CA ALA A 18 -39.45 22.38 -15.01
C ALA A 18 -40.47 22.34 -13.86
N TYR A 19 -41.66 22.92 -14.06
CA TYR A 19 -42.72 22.89 -13.06
C TYR A 19 -43.24 21.47 -12.81
N THR A 20 -43.53 20.72 -13.88
CA THR A 20 -43.97 19.32 -13.76
C THR A 20 -42.91 18.43 -13.12
N ILE A 21 -41.63 18.62 -13.46
CA ILE A 21 -40.50 17.92 -12.82
C ILE A 21 -40.43 18.25 -11.33
N ARG A 22 -40.60 19.52 -10.92
CA ARG A 22 -40.62 19.89 -9.50
C ARG A 22 -41.75 19.20 -8.75
N VAL A 23 -42.96 19.26 -9.29
CA VAL A 23 -44.13 18.61 -8.68
C VAL A 23 -43.91 17.11 -8.55
N LEU A 24 -43.36 16.46 -9.57
CA LEU A 24 -42.99 15.04 -9.53
C LEU A 24 -41.93 14.77 -8.47
N TYR A 25 -40.90 15.62 -8.36
CA TYR A 25 -39.83 15.45 -7.38
C TYR A 25 -40.37 15.49 -5.95
N ASP A 26 -41.21 16.46 -5.61
CA ASP A 26 -41.77 16.58 -4.26
C ASP A 26 -42.64 15.36 -3.91
N GLN A 27 -43.45 14.89 -4.84
CA GLN A 27 -44.29 13.70 -4.65
C GLN A 27 -43.45 12.43 -4.49
N ILE A 28 -42.41 12.27 -5.32
CA ILE A 28 -41.49 11.12 -5.24
C ILE A 28 -40.68 11.17 -3.95
N ALA A 29 -40.21 12.35 -3.53
CA ALA A 29 -39.46 12.52 -2.29
C ALA A 29 -40.31 12.09 -1.09
N VAL A 30 -41.56 12.59 -0.99
CA VAL A 30 -42.48 12.19 0.08
C VAL A 30 -42.72 10.67 0.06
N LEU A 31 -42.92 10.08 -1.12
CA LEU A 31 -43.12 8.63 -1.27
C LEU A 31 -41.88 7.84 -0.81
N VAL A 32 -40.68 8.25 -1.23
CA VAL A 32 -39.41 7.59 -0.90
C VAL A 32 -39.10 7.68 0.59
N PHE A 33 -39.32 8.84 1.22
CA PHE A 33 -39.07 8.99 2.66
C PHE A 33 -40.12 8.26 3.51
N THR A 34 -41.38 8.21 3.06
CA THR A 34 -42.45 7.53 3.79
C THR A 34 -42.35 6.01 3.70
N TYR A 35 -41.98 5.46 2.52
CA TYR A 35 -41.95 4.02 2.25
C TYR A 35 -40.55 3.49 1.93
N LYS A 36 -39.52 4.03 2.59
CA LYS A 36 -38.10 3.74 2.31
C LYS A 36 -37.77 2.24 2.23
N GLU A 37 -38.35 1.42 3.11
CA GLU A 37 -38.05 -0.02 3.17
C GLU A 37 -38.60 -0.76 1.94
N VAL A 38 -39.83 -0.42 1.52
CA VAL A 38 -40.47 -0.99 0.32
C VAL A 38 -39.73 -0.55 -0.94
N VAL A 39 -39.32 0.72 -1.01
CA VAL A 39 -38.57 1.27 -2.14
C VAL A 39 -37.22 0.59 -2.30
N VAL A 40 -36.48 0.42 -1.19
CA VAL A 40 -35.21 -0.31 -1.20
C VAL A 40 -35.42 -1.76 -1.62
N GLY A 41 -36.45 -2.44 -1.10
CA GLY A 41 -36.79 -3.80 -1.51
C GLY A 41 -37.07 -3.93 -3.01
N TYR A 42 -37.85 -3.01 -3.58
CA TYR A 42 -38.14 -2.96 -5.01
C TYR A 42 -36.89 -2.71 -5.86
N LEU A 43 -36.00 -1.81 -5.42
CA LEU A 43 -34.74 -1.51 -6.10
C LEU A 43 -33.81 -2.74 -6.09
N VAL A 44 -33.68 -3.42 -4.95
CA VAL A 44 -32.88 -4.67 -4.86
C VAL A 44 -33.46 -5.75 -5.76
N LEU A 45 -34.77 -5.99 -5.73
CA LEU A 45 -35.42 -7.00 -6.58
C LEU A 45 -35.24 -6.69 -8.06
N SER A 46 -35.49 -5.45 -8.48
CA SER A 46 -35.32 -5.03 -9.88
C SER A 46 -33.86 -5.09 -10.34
N ALA A 47 -32.89 -4.79 -9.47
CA ALA A 47 -31.47 -4.94 -9.74
C ALA A 47 -31.07 -6.42 -9.89
N VAL A 48 -31.55 -7.30 -9.00
CA VAL A 48 -31.31 -8.76 -9.08
C VAL A 48 -31.91 -9.34 -10.35
N ILE A 49 -33.15 -8.96 -10.71
CA ILE A 49 -33.80 -9.39 -11.95
C ILE A 49 -33.01 -8.92 -13.16
N SER A 50 -32.61 -7.65 -13.20
CA SER A 50 -31.81 -7.09 -14.30
C SER A 50 -30.45 -7.78 -14.42
N PHE A 51 -29.78 -8.04 -13.29
CA PHE A 51 -28.52 -8.77 -13.24
C PHE A 51 -28.68 -10.21 -13.71
N SER A 52 -29.75 -10.89 -13.30
CA SER A 52 -30.10 -12.24 -13.73
C SER A 52 -30.36 -12.30 -15.24
N PHE A 53 -31.07 -11.32 -15.79
CA PHE A 53 -31.29 -11.21 -17.23
C PHE A 53 -29.98 -10.96 -17.99
N CYS A 54 -29.14 -10.03 -17.53
CA CYS A 54 -27.82 -9.78 -18.12
C CYS A 54 -26.92 -11.03 -18.06
N TYR A 55 -27.00 -11.82 -16.98
CA TYR A 55 -26.26 -13.08 -16.85
C TYR A 55 -26.79 -14.16 -17.80
N ARG A 56 -28.10 -14.24 -18.00
CA ARG A 56 -28.77 -15.23 -18.86
C ARG A 56 -28.49 -15.01 -20.35
N TYR A 57 -28.49 -13.76 -20.82
CA TYR A 57 -28.34 -13.42 -22.25
C TYR A 57 -26.86 -13.37 -22.72
N GLY A 58 -25.90 -13.46 -21.80
CA GLY A 58 -24.47 -13.44 -22.10
C GLY A 58 -23.91 -12.01 -22.19
N PRO A 59 -22.57 -11.86 -22.10
CA PRO A 59 -21.91 -10.57 -22.15
C PRO A 59 -22.16 -9.90 -23.51
N LEU A 60 -22.58 -8.63 -23.48
CA LEU A 60 -22.86 -7.83 -24.67
C LEU A 60 -21.66 -7.87 -25.62
N THR A 61 -21.78 -8.58 -26.75
CA THR A 61 -20.64 -8.88 -27.64
C THR A 61 -20.37 -7.74 -28.62
N ASP A 62 -21.36 -6.89 -28.88
CA ASP A 62 -21.23 -5.78 -29.81
C ASP A 62 -20.41 -4.63 -29.21
N PRO A 63 -19.33 -4.18 -29.87
CA PRO A 63 -18.47 -3.10 -29.36
C PRO A 63 -19.24 -1.78 -29.17
N ARG A 64 -20.29 -1.56 -29.98
CA ARG A 64 -21.17 -0.38 -29.86
C ARG A 64 -21.97 -0.40 -28.57
N SER A 65 -22.48 -1.57 -28.18
CA SER A 65 -23.28 -1.75 -26.97
C SER A 65 -22.43 -1.67 -25.71
N ILE A 66 -21.21 -2.20 -25.75
CA ILE A 66 -20.20 -2.06 -24.69
C ILE A 66 -19.86 -0.59 -24.48
N ASN A 67 -19.61 0.17 -25.56
CA ASN A 67 -19.33 1.60 -25.45
C ASN A 67 -20.50 2.36 -24.84
N LEU A 68 -21.75 2.09 -25.28
CA LEU A 68 -22.94 2.72 -24.71
C LEU A 68 -23.08 2.44 -23.21
N LEU A 69 -22.84 1.18 -22.80
CA LEU A 69 -22.87 0.76 -21.41
C LEU A 69 -21.77 1.46 -20.60
N MET A 70 -20.56 1.57 -21.15
CA MET A 70 -19.47 2.28 -20.51
C MET A 70 -19.78 3.78 -20.33
N TRP A 71 -20.37 4.42 -21.34
CA TRP A 71 -20.82 5.81 -21.25
C TRP A 71 -21.96 5.97 -20.23
N SER A 72 -22.93 5.06 -20.20
CA SER A 72 -24.02 5.12 -19.21
C SER A 72 -23.50 4.95 -17.78
N LEU A 73 -22.58 4.01 -17.56
CA LEU A 73 -21.93 3.81 -16.26
C LEU A 73 -21.13 5.04 -15.82
N ARG A 74 -20.40 5.67 -16.73
CA ARG A 74 -19.68 6.92 -16.45
C ARG A 74 -20.61 8.06 -16.07
N ILE A 75 -21.69 8.28 -16.84
CA ILE A 75 -22.70 9.31 -16.54
C ILE A 75 -23.37 9.03 -15.19
N MET A 76 -23.74 7.77 -14.95
CA MET A 76 -24.36 7.35 -13.70
C MET A 76 -23.44 7.56 -12.50
N GLY A 77 -22.13 7.28 -12.64
CA GLY A 77 -21.13 7.56 -11.62
C GLY A 77 -20.98 9.05 -11.31
N LEU A 78 -20.93 9.91 -12.34
CA LEU A 78 -20.86 11.36 -12.15
C LEU A 78 -22.12 11.90 -11.45
N LEU A 79 -23.30 11.40 -11.82
CA LEU A 79 -24.56 11.78 -11.21
C LEU A 79 -24.64 11.32 -9.75
N ALA A 80 -24.13 10.13 -9.42
CA ALA A 80 -24.05 9.65 -8.05
C ALA A 80 -23.10 10.51 -7.19
N ILE A 81 -21.95 10.93 -7.73
CA ILE A 81 -21.03 11.85 -7.04
C ILE A 81 -21.72 13.19 -6.74
N TYR A 82 -22.49 13.71 -7.71
CA TYR A 82 -23.24 14.96 -7.54
C TYR A 82 -24.31 14.84 -6.45
N ILE A 83 -25.13 13.77 -6.47
CA ILE A 83 -26.20 13.56 -5.48
C ILE A 83 -25.65 13.23 -4.08
N SER A 84 -24.49 12.56 -4.00
CA SER A 84 -23.90 12.15 -2.72
C SER A 84 -23.21 13.30 -1.97
N THR A 85 -22.96 14.44 -2.61
CA THR A 85 -22.16 15.52 -2.02
C THR A 85 -23.06 16.64 -1.53
N TYR A 86 -22.93 17.01 -0.25
CA TYR A 86 -23.72 18.09 0.37
C TYR A 86 -23.35 19.49 -0.15
N TYR A 87 -22.10 19.70 -0.57
CA TYR A 87 -21.61 20.97 -1.11
C TYR A 87 -21.46 20.91 -2.64
N GLU A 88 -22.35 21.62 -3.34
CA GLU A 88 -22.43 21.59 -4.81
C GLU A 88 -21.12 22.00 -5.50
N GLU A 89 -20.41 22.99 -4.94
CA GLU A 89 -19.15 23.51 -5.50
C GLU A 89 -18.04 22.46 -5.56
N PHE A 90 -17.90 21.66 -4.49
CA PHE A 90 -16.90 20.59 -4.44
C PHE A 90 -17.27 19.44 -5.38
N ALA A 91 -18.56 19.13 -5.50
CA ALA A 91 -19.04 18.10 -6.42
C ALA A 91 -18.70 18.46 -7.87
N ILE A 92 -18.96 19.71 -8.27
CA ILE A 92 -18.64 20.22 -9.61
C ILE A 92 -17.13 20.21 -9.84
N ALA A 93 -16.32 20.66 -8.87
CA ALA A 93 -14.87 20.64 -8.97
C ALA A 93 -14.31 19.22 -9.18
N ILE A 94 -14.84 18.23 -8.46
CA ILE A 94 -14.47 16.81 -8.59
C ILE A 94 -14.88 16.26 -9.97
N ILE A 95 -16.08 16.59 -10.44
CA ILE A 95 -16.58 16.17 -11.76
C ILE A 95 -15.70 16.75 -12.88
N ILE A 96 -15.38 18.05 -12.81
CA ILE A 96 -14.49 18.71 -13.77
C ILE A 96 -13.10 18.08 -13.74
N LEU A 97 -12.55 17.80 -12.55
CA LEU A 97 -11.26 17.12 -12.40
C LEU A 97 -11.28 15.74 -13.05
N LEU A 98 -12.31 14.92 -12.79
CA LEU A 98 -12.45 13.58 -13.39
C LEU A 98 -12.57 13.65 -14.92
N LEU A 99 -13.37 14.57 -15.45
CA LEU A 99 -13.53 14.76 -16.89
C LEU A 99 -12.19 15.17 -17.51
N THR A 100 -11.47 16.10 -16.88
CA THR A 100 -10.15 16.54 -17.31
C THR A 100 -9.17 15.35 -17.33
N LEU A 101 -9.12 14.55 -16.27
CA LEU A 101 -8.29 13.33 -16.23
C LEU A 101 -8.67 12.31 -17.30
N SER A 102 -9.95 12.21 -17.67
CA SER A 102 -10.43 11.28 -18.70
C SER A 102 -10.09 11.71 -20.13
N VAL A 103 -9.96 13.02 -20.38
CA VAL A 103 -9.67 13.59 -21.70
C VAL A 103 -8.15 13.72 -21.92
N PHE A 104 -7.36 13.87 -20.85
CA PHE A 104 -5.91 14.03 -20.95
C PHE A 104 -5.20 12.68 -21.23
N PRO A 105 -4.17 12.66 -22.08
CA PRO A 105 -3.45 11.44 -22.44
C PRO A 105 -2.70 10.81 -21.25
N PHE A 106 -2.51 9.49 -21.29
CA PHE A 106 -1.86 8.65 -20.26
C PHE A 106 -0.49 9.15 -19.76
N ARG A 107 0.18 10.01 -20.53
CA ARG A 107 1.45 10.64 -20.13
C ARG A 107 1.27 11.65 -19.00
N TRP A 108 0.18 12.43 -19.01
CA TRP A 108 -0.11 13.42 -17.97
C TRP A 108 -0.59 12.77 -16.68
N THR A 109 -1.35 11.68 -16.75
CA THR A 109 -1.75 10.92 -15.56
C THR A 109 -0.54 10.28 -14.87
N LEU A 110 0.44 9.78 -15.63
CA LEU A 110 1.72 9.31 -15.09
C LEU A 110 2.55 10.42 -14.43
N ILE A 111 2.59 11.61 -15.03
CA ILE A 111 3.26 12.79 -14.46
C ILE A 111 2.56 13.21 -13.17
N PHE A 112 1.23 13.27 -13.17
CA PHE A 112 0.44 13.64 -11.98
C PHE A 112 0.59 12.60 -10.87
N TYR A 113 0.57 11.31 -11.20
CA TYR A 113 0.83 10.23 -10.25
C TYR A 113 2.24 10.31 -9.67
N ARG A 114 3.28 10.52 -10.49
CA ARG A 114 4.66 10.74 -10.00
C ARG A 114 4.78 12.00 -9.16
N PHE A 115 4.09 13.07 -9.52
CA PHE A 115 4.07 14.30 -8.73
C PHE A 115 3.42 14.06 -7.37
N PHE A 116 2.26 13.41 -7.34
CA PHE A 116 1.53 13.13 -6.11
C PHE A 116 2.28 12.15 -5.20
N THR A 117 2.85 11.08 -5.77
CA THR A 117 3.68 10.13 -5.01
C THR A 117 4.98 10.74 -4.52
N ASN A 118 5.62 11.63 -5.27
CA ASN A 118 6.79 12.36 -4.78
C ASN A 118 6.42 13.43 -3.75
N PHE A 119 5.28 14.10 -3.89
CA PHE A 119 4.79 15.10 -2.96
C PHE A 119 4.39 14.46 -1.62
N TRP A 120 3.61 13.38 -1.68
CA TRP A 120 3.22 12.58 -0.52
C TRP A 120 4.41 11.81 0.06
N GLY A 121 5.28 11.31 -0.80
CA GLY A 121 6.56 10.70 -0.46
C GLY A 121 7.41 11.68 0.35
N ARG A 122 7.68 12.89 -0.15
CA ARG A 122 8.40 13.93 0.62
C ARG A 122 7.75 14.27 1.95
N TRP A 123 6.42 14.26 2.03
CA TRP A 123 5.68 14.49 3.27
C TRP A 123 5.81 13.33 4.28
N VAL A 124 5.99 12.09 3.79
CA VAL A 124 6.12 10.87 4.62
C VAL A 124 7.59 10.48 4.87
N THR A 125 8.53 10.94 4.03
CA THR A 125 9.96 10.58 4.03
C THR A 125 10.77 11.51 4.94
N GLN A 126 10.27 11.76 6.14
CA GLN A 126 11.16 12.14 7.25
C GLN A 126 11.83 10.92 7.90
N ARG A 127 11.49 9.70 7.45
CA ARG A 127 12.20 8.49 7.85
C ARG A 127 13.36 8.23 6.89
N PRO A 128 14.60 8.06 7.38
CA PRO A 128 15.68 7.59 6.53
C PRO A 128 15.27 6.25 5.89
N PRO A 129 15.76 5.96 4.68
CA PRO A 129 15.50 4.66 4.05
C PRO A 129 15.93 3.55 5.02
N PRO A 130 15.20 2.42 5.08
CA PRO A 130 15.64 1.29 5.88
C PRO A 130 17.08 0.94 5.46
N PRO A 131 18.00 0.77 6.42
CA PRO A 131 19.38 0.41 6.10
C PRO A 131 19.35 -0.88 5.28
N GLY A 132 20.19 -0.94 4.24
CA GLY A 132 20.33 -2.13 3.42
C GLY A 132 20.73 -3.34 4.27
N LEU A 133 20.45 -4.54 3.76
CA LEU A 133 20.97 -5.77 4.37
C LEU A 133 22.51 -5.68 4.40
N LEU A 134 23.13 -6.02 5.53
CA LEU A 134 24.58 -6.02 5.64
C LEU A 134 25.14 -7.06 4.66
N THR A 135 26.25 -6.71 4.02
CA THR A 135 27.02 -7.70 3.28
C THR A 135 27.57 -8.75 4.24
N GLN A 136 27.80 -9.96 3.74
CA GLN A 136 28.33 -11.06 4.56
C GLN A 136 29.68 -10.70 5.19
N TYR A 137 30.54 -9.98 4.45
CA TYR A 137 31.80 -9.46 4.97
C TYR A 137 31.61 -8.47 6.13
N GLU A 138 30.70 -7.51 5.99
CA GLU A 138 30.39 -6.54 7.05
C GLU A 138 29.83 -7.23 8.31
N TYR A 139 28.96 -8.22 8.12
CA TYR A 139 28.40 -9.01 9.21
C TYR A 139 29.50 -9.76 9.98
N VAL A 140 30.40 -10.45 9.27
CA VAL A 140 31.52 -11.20 9.88
C VAL A 140 32.47 -10.24 10.61
N MET A 141 32.80 -9.09 10.01
CA MET A 141 33.66 -8.10 10.63
C MET A 141 33.04 -7.49 11.88
N GLN A 142 31.75 -7.13 11.83
CA GLN A 142 31.03 -6.61 12.99
C GLN A 142 30.97 -7.64 14.11
N GLY A 143 30.72 -8.91 13.77
CA GLY A 143 30.77 -10.03 14.71
C GLY A 143 32.12 -10.10 15.41
N ARG A 144 33.24 -10.10 14.65
CA ARG A 144 34.60 -10.13 15.22
C ARG A 144 34.89 -8.96 16.15
N SER A 145 34.53 -7.74 15.74
CA SER A 145 34.76 -6.53 16.55
C SER A 145 33.91 -6.54 17.84
N CYS A 146 32.64 -6.92 17.75
CA CYS A 146 31.76 -7.05 18.93
C CYS A 146 32.27 -8.15 19.86
N THR A 147 32.57 -9.35 19.36
CA THR A 147 33.10 -10.45 20.18
C THR A 147 34.39 -10.05 20.89
N GLN A 148 35.33 -9.40 20.20
CA GLN A 148 36.59 -8.96 20.82
C GLN A 148 36.35 -7.91 21.91
N LYS A 149 35.40 -6.98 21.69
CA LYS A 149 35.05 -5.95 22.68
C LYS A 149 34.41 -6.57 23.92
N GLU A 150 33.40 -7.42 23.73
CA GLU A 150 32.68 -8.10 24.83
C GLU A 150 33.59 -9.03 25.61
N LEU A 151 34.49 -9.79 24.95
CA LEU A 151 35.48 -10.62 25.64
C LEU A 151 36.45 -9.79 26.49
N ARG A 152 36.83 -8.60 26.03
CA ARG A 152 37.68 -7.68 26.79
C ARG A 152 36.93 -7.10 28.00
N GLU A 153 35.68 -6.71 27.82
CA GLU A 153 34.82 -6.24 28.91
C GLU A 153 34.57 -7.35 29.94
N LEU A 154 34.31 -8.58 29.50
CA LEU A 154 34.17 -9.76 30.35
C LEU A 154 35.44 -10.01 31.18
N ARG A 155 36.62 -9.94 30.55
CA ARG A 155 37.90 -10.12 31.25
C ARG A 155 38.10 -9.06 32.33
N ASN A 156 37.81 -7.80 32.01
CA ASN A 156 37.92 -6.70 32.96
C ASN A 156 36.91 -6.86 34.11
N PHE A 157 35.71 -7.34 33.82
CA PHE A 157 34.67 -7.58 34.83
C PHE A 157 35.04 -8.71 35.79
N VAL A 158 35.61 -9.82 35.30
CA VAL A 158 36.03 -10.94 36.16
C VAL A 158 37.24 -10.56 37.02
N ASN A 159 38.14 -9.72 36.50
CA ASN A 159 39.30 -9.23 37.25
C ASN A 159 38.99 -8.04 38.17
N SER A 160 37.77 -7.50 38.14
CA SER A 160 37.35 -6.43 39.04
C SER A 160 36.92 -6.98 40.40
N ALA A 161 36.99 -6.14 41.44
CA ALA A 161 36.56 -6.51 42.79
C ALA A 161 35.03 -6.75 42.92
N ASP A 162 34.25 -6.45 41.88
CA ASP A 162 32.80 -6.61 41.86
C ASP A 162 32.36 -8.04 41.47
N PHE A 163 33.28 -8.92 41.07
CA PHE A 163 32.93 -10.29 40.69
C PHE A 163 32.72 -11.21 41.90
N HIS A 164 31.46 -11.51 42.22
CA HIS A 164 31.08 -12.36 43.37
C HIS A 164 30.58 -13.78 42.98
N ASP A 165 30.49 -14.09 41.68
CA ASP A 165 29.79 -15.28 41.15
C ASP A 165 30.72 -16.46 40.78
N TRP A 166 31.70 -16.79 41.61
CA TRP A 166 32.66 -17.90 41.36
C TRP A 166 32.01 -19.26 41.08
N ARG A 167 30.78 -19.47 41.56
CA ARG A 167 29.99 -20.69 41.30
C ARG A 167 29.66 -20.87 39.80
N LYS A 168 29.57 -19.78 39.03
CA LYS A 168 29.36 -19.84 37.57
C LYS A 168 30.59 -20.34 36.82
N ILE A 169 31.80 -19.98 37.29
CA ILE A 169 33.06 -20.39 36.67
C ILE A 169 33.33 -21.88 36.87
N ILE A 170 33.02 -22.40 38.07
CA ILE A 170 33.22 -23.82 38.41
C ILE A 170 32.29 -24.74 37.61
N GLY A 171 31.15 -24.23 37.13
CA GLY A 171 30.22 -24.97 36.28
C GLY A 171 30.59 -25.03 34.80
N LEU A 172 31.67 -24.36 34.37
CA LEU A 172 32.10 -24.35 32.98
C LEU A 172 32.77 -25.68 32.60
N LYS A 173 32.58 -26.10 31.35
CA LYS A 173 33.18 -27.33 30.80
C LYS A 173 34.70 -27.38 30.96
N ASN A 174 35.37 -26.24 30.83
CA ASN A 174 36.82 -26.08 30.96
C ASN A 174 37.16 -24.88 31.85
N ALA A 175 36.97 -25.01 33.17
CA ALA A 175 37.22 -23.91 34.12
C ALA A 175 38.67 -23.42 34.11
N GLN A 176 39.65 -24.32 33.96
CA GLN A 176 41.07 -23.95 33.93
C GLN A 176 41.40 -23.03 32.74
N ARG A 177 40.88 -23.34 31.55
CA ARG A 177 41.08 -22.54 30.34
C ARG A 177 40.46 -21.15 30.45
N PHE A 178 39.34 -21.04 31.18
CA PHE A 178 38.72 -19.76 31.45
C PHE A 178 39.59 -18.87 32.36
N VAL A 179 40.26 -19.46 33.36
CA VAL A 179 41.21 -18.74 34.22
C VAL A 179 42.42 -18.26 33.40
N GLU A 180 42.98 -19.12 32.55
CA GLU A 180 44.08 -18.75 31.64
C GLU A 180 43.68 -17.60 30.68
N PHE A 181 42.42 -17.58 30.23
CA PHE A 181 41.85 -16.47 29.47
C PHE A 181 41.77 -15.17 30.29
N CYS A 182 41.33 -15.24 31.56
CA CYS A 182 41.31 -14.08 32.46
C CYS A 182 42.72 -13.49 32.71
N ASP A 183 43.74 -14.34 32.76
CA ASP A 183 45.15 -13.96 32.87
C ASP A 183 45.73 -13.42 31.54
N GLY A 184 45.05 -13.66 30.43
CA GLY A 184 45.28 -13.00 29.14
C GLY A 184 45.73 -13.87 28.00
N GLN A 185 45.59 -15.19 28.14
CA GLN A 185 45.74 -16.10 27.03
C GLN A 185 44.53 -16.04 26.08
N SER A 186 44.66 -16.63 24.89
CA SER A 186 43.57 -16.65 23.92
C SER A 186 42.41 -17.50 24.40
N ASP A 187 41.20 -17.03 24.10
CA ASP A 187 39.92 -17.68 24.35
C ASP A 187 39.76 -19.02 23.59
N LEU A 188 40.39 -19.13 22.42
CA LEU A 188 40.35 -20.30 21.53
C LEU A 188 41.69 -21.02 21.49
N SER A 189 41.66 -22.35 21.48
CA SER A 189 42.84 -23.18 21.22
C SER A 189 43.28 -23.10 19.76
N VAL A 190 44.54 -23.43 19.48
CA VAL A 190 45.07 -23.45 18.11
C VAL A 190 44.33 -24.49 17.26
N GLU A 191 43.99 -25.63 17.84
CA GLU A 191 43.23 -26.70 17.19
C GLU A 191 41.80 -26.26 16.86
N GLU A 192 41.14 -25.51 17.75
CA GLU A 192 39.78 -25.00 17.53
C GLU A 192 39.74 -23.94 16.43
N LYS A 193 40.76 -23.08 16.36
CA LYS A 193 40.92 -22.13 15.26
C LYS A 193 41.11 -22.88 13.95
N GLN A 194 41.96 -23.91 13.94
CA GLN A 194 42.24 -24.70 12.75
C GLN A 194 41.01 -25.46 12.26
N SER A 195 40.24 -26.09 13.15
CA SER A 195 39.00 -26.76 12.79
C SER A 195 37.96 -25.77 12.26
N HIS A 196 37.83 -24.59 12.88
CA HIS A 196 36.92 -23.56 12.40
C HIS A 196 37.30 -23.07 10.99
N HIS A 197 38.59 -22.88 10.70
CA HIS A 197 39.04 -22.53 9.36
C HIS A 197 38.72 -23.63 8.35
N GLN A 198 38.94 -24.89 8.70
CA GLN A 198 38.64 -26.03 7.82
C GLN A 198 37.14 -26.17 7.51
N ASP A 199 36.26 -25.91 8.47
CA ASP A 199 34.81 -26.06 8.29
C ASP A 199 34.14 -24.80 7.69
N PHE A 200 34.63 -23.61 8.04
CA PHE A 200 33.97 -22.34 7.72
C PHE A 200 34.45 -21.74 6.39
N ASP A 201 35.73 -21.88 6.04
CA ASP A 201 36.28 -21.29 4.81
C ASP A 201 35.65 -21.90 3.53
N PRO A 202 35.39 -23.22 3.44
CA PRO A 202 34.67 -23.81 2.29
C PRO A 202 33.21 -23.36 2.20
N LEU A 203 32.52 -23.22 3.34
CA LEU A 203 31.13 -22.77 3.41
C LEU A 203 31.01 -21.32 2.95
N MET A 204 31.96 -20.47 3.36
CA MET A 204 32.05 -19.10 2.86
C MET A 204 32.25 -19.04 1.35
N ASN A 205 33.19 -19.83 0.81
CA ASN A 205 33.47 -19.81 -0.64
C ASN A 205 32.24 -20.24 -1.47
N MET A 206 31.48 -21.24 -1.00
CA MET A 206 30.24 -21.66 -1.67
C MET A 206 29.15 -20.57 -1.69
N LEU A 207 29.01 -19.80 -0.60
CA LEU A 207 28.00 -18.74 -0.52
C LEU A 207 28.34 -17.53 -1.41
N THR A 208 29.63 -17.20 -1.53
CA THR A 208 30.08 -16.14 -2.45
C THR A 208 29.90 -16.54 -3.91
N ASP A 209 30.20 -17.80 -4.27
CA ASP A 209 30.07 -18.28 -5.64
C ASP A 209 28.60 -18.34 -6.11
N GLU A 210 27.64 -18.64 -5.23
CA GLU A 210 26.21 -18.57 -5.58
C GLU A 210 25.68 -17.14 -5.71
N SER A 211 26.18 -16.18 -4.91
CA SER A 211 25.74 -14.79 -5.01
C SER A 211 26.19 -14.09 -6.30
N ASP A 212 27.32 -14.50 -6.85
CA ASP A 212 27.86 -13.98 -8.11
C ASP A 212 27.17 -14.61 -9.34
N ALA A 213 26.53 -15.79 -9.18
CA ALA A 213 25.82 -16.46 -10.26
C ALA A 213 24.40 -15.89 -10.52
N ASP A 214 23.78 -15.25 -9.52
CA ASP A 214 22.44 -14.65 -9.59
C ASP A 214 22.46 -13.17 -10.04
N SER A 215 23.64 -12.61 -10.34
CA SER A 215 23.83 -11.20 -10.70
C SER A 215 24.17 -10.91 -12.18
N ASP A 216 24.16 -11.94 -13.04
CA ASP A 216 24.23 -11.85 -14.52
C ASP A 216 22.89 -12.20 -15.20
#